data_AF-A0A1C0SQX9-F1
#
_entry.id   AF-A0A1C0SQX9-F1
#
_cell.length_a   1.000
_cell.length_b   1.000
_cell.length_c   1.000
_cell.angle_alpha   90.00
_cell.angle_beta   90.00
_cell.angle_gamma   90.00
#
_symmetry.space_group_name_H-M   'P 1'
#
loop_
_entity.id
_entity.type
_entity.pdbx_description
1 polymer ?
#
loop_
_entity_poly.entity_id
_entity_poly.type
_entity_poly.pdbx_seq_one_letter_code
_entity_poly.pdbx_strand_id
1 'polypeptide(L)'
;MAGCVTVRWVVRLTPLAGRTVDDLLKVPLSLDVWQREADALVAVVSEQTIAELEWRRLAGVERLRTIADVENGAHGSDRLDGRREGA
;
A
#
# COMPACT_ATOMS: atom_id res chain seq x y z
N MET A 1 19.00 -21.84 -3.82
CA MET A 1 18.62 -20.44 -4.06
C MET A 1 17.76 -20.00 -2.89
N ALA A 2 18.30 -19.13 -2.02
CA ALA A 2 17.52 -18.57 -0.93
C ALA A 2 16.38 -17.77 -1.55
N GLY A 3 15.13 -18.22 -1.36
CA GLY A 3 13.98 -17.37 -1.63
C GLY A 3 14.14 -16.17 -0.71
N CYS A 4 14.51 -15.02 -1.26
CA CYS A 4 14.44 -13.79 -0.50
C CYS A 4 12.99 -13.69 -0.02
N VAL A 5 12.79 -13.71 1.30
CA VAL A 5 11.52 -13.32 1.89
C VAL A 5 11.25 -11.94 1.35
N THR A 6 10.37 -11.85 0.37
CA THR A 6 10.05 -10.60 -0.30
C THR A 6 9.04 -9.93 0.59
N VAL A 7 9.54 -9.09 1.49
CA VAL A 7 8.69 -8.30 2.38
C VAL A 7 7.77 -7.46 1.50
N ARG A 8 6.46 -7.68 1.68
CA ARG A 8 5.41 -6.95 0.97
C ARG A 8 4.96 -5.77 1.81
N TRP A 9 4.94 -4.61 1.20
CA TRP A 9 4.56 -3.35 1.81
C TRP A 9 3.25 -2.85 1.22
N VAL A 10 2.37 -2.41 2.11
CA VAL A 10 1.24 -1.57 1.75
C VAL A 10 1.77 -0.15 1.58
N VAL A 11 1.66 0.37 0.37
CA VAL A 11 2.11 1.72 0.04
C VAL A 11 0.96 2.53 -0.53
N ARG A 12 0.99 3.83 -0.29
CA ARG A 12 0.16 4.81 -0.96
C ARG A 12 0.99 5.49 -2.04
N LEU A 13 0.53 5.37 -3.27
CA LEU A 13 1.15 5.93 -4.46
C LEU A 13 0.37 7.17 -4.87
N THR A 14 1.05 8.30 -4.88
CA THR A 14 0.49 9.57 -5.35
C THR A 14 1.13 9.89 -6.71
N PRO A 15 0.36 10.02 -7.80
CA PRO A 15 0.90 10.39 -9.09
C PRO A 15 1.59 11.76 -8.99
N LEU A 16 2.73 11.91 -9.66
CA LEU A 16 3.41 13.20 -9.74
C LEU A 16 2.58 14.21 -10.56
N ALA A 17 2.81 15.51 -10.34
CA ALA A 17 2.13 16.58 -11.05
C ALA A 17 2.17 16.36 -12.58
N GLY A 18 0.99 16.36 -13.21
CA GLY A 18 0.83 16.09 -14.65
C GLY A 18 0.66 14.61 -15.01
N ARG A 19 0.73 13.68 -14.04
CA ARG A 19 0.35 12.27 -14.20
C ARG A 19 -0.95 11.98 -13.47
N THR A 20 -1.59 10.88 -13.84
CA THR A 20 -2.83 10.41 -13.21
C THR A 20 -2.63 9.01 -12.64
N VAL A 21 -3.54 8.57 -11.78
CA VAL A 21 -3.56 7.18 -11.30
C VAL A 21 -3.62 6.17 -12.46
N ASP A 22 -4.27 6.53 -13.58
CA ASP A 22 -4.33 5.70 -14.77
C ASP A 22 -2.96 5.47 -15.43
N ASP A 23 -2.09 6.50 -15.41
CA ASP A 23 -0.71 6.40 -15.88
C ASP A 23 0.10 5.39 -15.04
N LEU A 24 -0.13 5.36 -13.73
CA LEU A 24 0.50 4.39 -12.82
C LEU A 24 0.04 2.96 -13.11
N LEU A 25 -1.24 2.76 -13.42
CA LEU A 25 -1.80 1.44 -13.75
C LEU A 25 -1.35 0.91 -15.12
N LYS A 26 -0.91 1.79 -16.02
CA LYS A 26 -0.34 1.40 -17.32
C LYS A 26 1.10 0.90 -17.22
N VAL A 27 1.78 1.14 -16.10
CA VAL A 27 3.15 0.66 -15.91
C VAL A 27 3.12 -0.84 -15.65
N PRO A 28 3.95 -1.66 -16.35
CA PRO A 28 4.01 -3.10 -16.14
C PRO A 28 4.78 -3.46 -14.85
N LEU A 29 4.33 -2.93 -13.71
CA LEU A 29 4.82 -3.26 -12.39
C LEU A 29 3.83 -4.21 -11.72
N SER A 30 4.34 -5.16 -10.94
CA SER A 30 3.51 -6.04 -10.10
C SER A 30 2.94 -5.23 -8.92
N LEU A 31 1.86 -4.50 -9.19
CA LEU A 31 1.09 -3.74 -8.21
C LEU A 31 -0.18 -4.53 -7.86
N ASP A 32 -0.30 -4.96 -6.61
CA ASP A 32 -1.53 -5.57 -6.13
C ASP A 32 -2.42 -4.47 -5.55
N VAL A 33 -3.38 -4.00 -6.35
CA VAL A 33 -4.19 -2.82 -6.02
C VAL A 33 -5.22 -3.18 -4.95
N TRP A 34 -5.15 -2.49 -3.82
CA TRP A 34 -6.12 -2.63 -2.73
C TRP A 34 -7.21 -1.57 -2.77
N GLN A 35 -6.84 -0.31 -3.02
CA GLN A 35 -7.80 0.78 -3.07
C GLN A 35 -7.37 1.82 -4.08
N ARG A 36 -8.33 2.29 -4.88
CA ARG A 36 -8.14 3.35 -5.87
C ARG A 36 -8.89 4.59 -5.43
N GLU A 37 -8.15 5.69 -5.27
CA GLU A 37 -8.69 7.02 -5.04
C GLU A 37 -8.57 7.87 -6.32
N ALA A 38 -9.16 9.07 -6.32
CA ALA A 38 -9.06 9.99 -7.45
C ALA A 38 -7.62 10.47 -7.68
N ASP A 39 -6.92 10.79 -6.59
CA ASP A 39 -5.57 11.37 -6.59
C ASP A 39 -4.51 10.45 -5.97
N ALA A 40 -4.85 9.22 -5.61
CA ALA A 40 -3.92 8.28 -5.01
C ALA A 40 -4.32 6.81 -5.27
N LEU A 41 -3.37 5.91 -5.09
CA LEU A 41 -3.56 4.47 -5.24
C LEU A 41 -2.89 3.74 -4.07
N VAL A 42 -3.66 2.98 -3.30
CA VAL A 42 -3.10 2.09 -2.28
C VAL A 42 -2.89 0.72 -2.91
N ALA A 43 -1.64 0.27 -2.89
CA ALA A 43 -1.25 -1.00 -3.46
C ALA A 43 -0.25 -1.74 -2.57
N VAL A 44 -0.20 -3.05 -2.74
CA VAL A 44 0.78 -3.92 -2.11
C VAL A 44 1.87 -4.21 -3.12
N VAL A 45 3.10 -3.96 -2.72
CA VAL A 45 4.28 -4.07 -3.59
C VAL A 45 5.46 -4.65 -2.82
N SER A 46 6.41 -5.21 -3.56
CA SER A 46 7.69 -5.64 -3.00
C SER A 46 8.64 -4.45 -2.82
N GLU A 47 9.64 -4.58 -1.95
CA GLU A 47 10.70 -3.55 -1.81
C GLU A 47 11.40 -3.22 -3.13
N GLN A 48 11.61 -4.21 -4.00
CA GLN A 48 12.18 -4.00 -5.33
C GLN A 48 11.30 -3.07 -6.20
N THR A 49 9.99 -3.27 -6.16
CA THR A 49 9.03 -2.44 -6.89
C THR A 49 8.99 -1.03 -6.33
N ILE A 50 9.11 -0.86 -5.01
CA ILE A 50 9.23 0.46 -4.38
C ILE A 50 10.48 1.18 -4.88
N ALA A 51 11.64 0.50 -4.88
CA ALA A 51 12.88 1.05 -5.37
C ALA A 51 12.78 1.48 -6.84
N GLU A 52 12.11 0.69 -7.69
CA GLU A 52 11.87 1.07 -9.09
C GLU A 52 10.92 2.28 -9.23
N LEU A 53 9.86 2.35 -8.43
CA LEU A 53 8.93 3.48 -8.43
C LEU A 53 9.62 4.80 -8.03
N GLU A 54 10.48 4.75 -7.01
CA GLU A 54 11.28 5.89 -6.56
C GLU A 54 12.36 6.26 -7.58
N TRP A 55 13.07 5.26 -8.13
CA TRP A 55 14.15 5.48 -9.09
C TRP A 55 13.66 6.10 -10.40
N ARG A 56 12.52 5.61 -10.91
CA ARG A 56 11.89 6.15 -12.11
C ARG A 56 11.08 7.43 -11.85
N ARG A 57 10.94 7.85 -10.58
CA ARG A 57 10.09 8.97 -10.16
C ARG A 57 8.69 8.88 -10.81
N LEU A 58 8.05 7.72 -10.71
CA LEU A 58 6.73 7.52 -11.32
C LEU A 58 5.61 8.07 -10.43
N ALA A 59 5.76 7.91 -9.11
CA ALA A 59 4.83 8.37 -8.09
C ALA A 59 5.61 8.77 -6.83
N GLY A 60 5.01 9.62 -6.01
CA GLY A 60 5.37 9.71 -4.60
C GLY A 60 4.96 8.42 -3.90
N VAL A 61 5.91 7.77 -3.22
CA VAL A 61 5.67 6.53 -2.48
C VAL A 61 5.64 6.81 -0.99
N GLU A 62 4.49 6.61 -0.37
CA GLU A 62 4.30 6.68 1.07
C GLU A 62 4.15 5.27 1.62
N ARG A 63 5.11 4.84 2.45
CA ARG A 63 5.11 3.49 3.05
C ARG A 63 4.22 3.51 4.29
N LEU A 64 3.11 2.76 4.25
CA LEU A 64 2.16 2.73 5.35
C LEU A 64 2.56 1.66 6.39
N ARG A 65 2.64 0.39 5.95
CA ARG A 65 2.99 -0.76 6.81
C ARG A 65 3.28 -2.00 5.97
N THR A 66 3.81 -3.05 6.58
CA THR A 66 3.97 -4.35 5.93
C THR A 66 2.66 -5.15 5.93
N ILE A 67 2.51 -6.09 5.00
CA ILE A 67 1.37 -7.01 4.99
C ILE A 67 1.28 -7.82 6.28
N ALA A 68 2.42 -8.29 6.78
CA ALA A 68 2.46 -9.06 8.03
C ALA A 68 1.89 -8.26 9.22
N ASP A 69 2.12 -6.94 9.27
CA ASP A 69 1.54 -6.07 10.30
C ASP A 69 0.01 -5.91 10.14
N VAL A 70 -0.49 -5.84 8.89
CA VAL A 70 -1.93 -5.82 8.61
C VAL A 70 -2.59 -7.11 9.10
N GLU A 71 -2.01 -8.26 8.78
CA GLU A 71 -2.52 -9.58 9.16
C GLU A 71 -2.51 -9.77 10.68
N ASN A 72 -1.45 -9.31 11.35
CA ASN A 72 -1.32 -9.38 12.81
C ASN A 72 -2.26 -8.40 13.53
N GLY A 73 -2.45 -7.19 13.00
CA GLY A 73 -3.35 -6.17 13.56
C GLY A 73 -4.83 -6.49 13.37
N ALA A 74 -5.20 -7.21 12.31
CA ALA A 74 -6.57 -7.67 12.07
C ALA A 74 -7.06 -8.65 13.15
N HIS A 75 -6.14 -9.37 13.82
CA HIS A 75 -6.47 -10.23 14.97
C HIS A 75 -6.71 -9.44 16.28
N GLY A 76 -6.34 -8.15 16.34
CA GLY A 76 -6.41 -7.35 17.56
C GLY A 76 -7.63 -6.43 17.68
N SER A 77 -8.47 -6.34 16.65
CA SER A 77 -9.59 -5.38 16.58
C SER A 77 -10.97 -6.06 16.65
N ASP A 78 -11.17 -6.95 17.61
CA ASP A 78 -12.50 -7.33 18.13
C ASP A 78 -12.69 -6.67 19.52
N ARG A 79 -12.61 -5.33 19.58
CA ARG A 79 -12.89 -4.65 20.85
C ARG A 79 -13.32 -3.20 20.69
N LEU A 80 -14.41 -2.95 20.00
CA LEU A 80 -15.24 -1.76 20.24
C LEU A 80 -16.71 -2.06 19.89
N ASP A 81 -17.38 -2.87 20.70
CA ASP A 81 -18.77 -2.58 21.03
C ASP A 81 -18.98 -2.75 22.54
N GLY A 82 -19.29 -1.64 23.18
CA GLY A 82 -19.41 -1.47 24.62
C GLY A 82 -19.69 0.00 24.89
N ARG A 83 -20.57 0.59 24.07
CA ARG A 83 -21.01 1.97 24.19
C ARG A 83 -22.19 2.03 25.16
N ARG A 84 -21.97 2.80 26.23
CA ARG A 84 -22.95 3.48 27.10
C ARG A 84 -23.82 2.59 27.99
N GLU A 85 -23.44 2.53 29.26
CA GLU A 85 -24.41 2.58 30.35
C GLU A 85 -24.35 3.97 30.99
N GLY A 86 -25.43 4.71 30.82
CA GLY A 86 -25.77 5.86 31.61
C GLY A 86 -27.19 5.65 32.10
N ALA A 87 -27.33 5.38 33.40
CA ALA A 87 -28.51 5.64 34.22
C ALA A 87 -28.08 5.63 35.68
#